data_AF-B8IZC0-F1
#
_entry.id   AF-B8IZC0-F1
#
_cell.length_a   1.000
_cell.length_b   1.000
_cell.length_c   1.000
_cell.angle_alpha   90.00
_cell.angle_beta   90.00
_cell.angle_gamma   90.00
#
_symmetry.space_group_name_H-M   'P 1'
#
loop_
_entity.id
_entity.type
_entity.pdbx_description
1 polymer ?
#
loop_
_entity_poly.entity_id
_entity_poly.type
_entity_poly.pdbx_seq_one_letter_code
_entity_poly.pdbx_strand_id
1 'polypeptide(L)'
;MDFLPFPLASLLAGAFITLLGFVLLLNVFGLPANWVLLGLVALWKMAHPASDAMNVWFWVMMIALALVGEALELGMQIVKAKRYGSSSSGTFAGMIGAIAGAILLAPLFFGLGALIGAVAGAWTGCFIMEMLKGRPLGEALDAAFGAMMGRFLGTVCKCGVGGAMLALAASRIWPQVPAQTLPVASDPLQLVLALIGGVC
;
A
#
# COMPACT_ATOMS: atom_id res chain seq x y z
N MET A 1 15.53 -17.04 -15.01
CA MET A 1 16.25 -16.80 -13.74
C MET A 1 17.72 -17.21 -13.87
N ASP A 2 18.24 -17.28 -15.11
CA ASP A 2 19.37 -18.17 -15.42
C ASP A 2 20.70 -17.45 -15.62
N PHE A 3 20.74 -16.14 -15.36
CA PHE A 3 21.90 -15.29 -15.65
C PHE A 3 22.48 -14.52 -14.45
N LEU A 4 21.91 -14.66 -13.25
CA LEU A 4 22.43 -13.99 -12.05
C LEU A 4 22.70 -15.01 -10.93
N PRO A 5 23.81 -14.87 -10.18
CA PRO A 5 24.05 -15.71 -9.01
C PRO A 5 22.89 -15.57 -8.03
N PHE A 6 22.40 -16.69 -7.48
CA PHE A 6 21.28 -16.79 -6.51
C PHE A 6 21.22 -15.66 -5.44
N PRO A 7 22.36 -15.20 -4.85
CA PRO A 7 22.34 -14.06 -3.94
C PRO A 7 21.90 -12.73 -4.58
N LEU A 8 22.27 -12.45 -5.84
CA LEU A 8 21.96 -11.17 -6.49
C LEU A 8 20.48 -11.06 -6.87
N ALA A 9 19.87 -12.15 -7.32
CA ALA A 9 18.42 -12.18 -7.62
C ALA A 9 17.57 -11.93 -6.37
N SER A 10 17.98 -12.51 -5.23
CA SER A 10 17.30 -12.33 -3.94
C SER A 10 17.45 -10.90 -3.42
N LEU A 11 18.65 -10.30 -3.57
CA LEU A 11 18.90 -8.90 -3.21
C LEU A 11 18.09 -7.93 -4.06
N LEU A 12 18.01 -8.16 -5.38
CA LEU A 12 17.22 -7.31 -6.28
C LEU A 12 15.72 -7.38 -5.99
N ALA A 13 15.19 -8.60 -5.76
CA ALA A 13 13.80 -8.79 -5.36
C ALA A 13 13.49 -8.12 -4.02
N GLY A 14 14.37 -8.26 -3.03
CA GLY A 14 14.24 -7.60 -1.73
C GLY A 14 14.26 -6.07 -1.83
N ALA A 15 15.19 -5.50 -2.59
CA ALA A 15 15.27 -4.06 -2.84
C ALA A 15 14.00 -3.54 -3.54
N PHE A 16 13.48 -4.28 -4.53
CA PHE A 16 12.26 -3.91 -5.22
C PHE A 16 11.02 -3.97 -4.32
N ILE A 17 10.86 -5.01 -3.50
CA ILE A 17 9.77 -5.10 -2.51
C ILE A 17 9.86 -3.96 -1.49
N THR A 18 11.07 -3.61 -1.07
CA THR A 18 11.31 -2.47 -0.16
C THR A 18 10.89 -1.16 -0.81
N LEU A 19 11.24 -0.95 -2.09
CA LEU A 19 10.77 0.19 -2.87
C LEU A 19 9.24 0.26 -2.95
N LEU A 20 8.56 -0.88 -3.21
CA LEU A 20 7.10 -0.93 -3.20
C LEU A 20 6.51 -0.59 -1.81
N GLY A 21 7.19 -0.98 -0.73
CA GLY A 21 6.87 -0.57 0.64
C GLY A 21 6.98 0.94 0.86
N PHE A 22 8.02 1.59 0.30
CA PHE A 22 8.12 3.05 0.32
C PHE A 22 7.03 3.73 -0.52
N VAL A 23 6.67 3.14 -1.66
CA VAL A 23 5.56 3.63 -2.50
C VAL A 23 4.25 3.62 -1.73
N LEU A 24 3.99 2.62 -0.87
CA LEU A 24 2.80 2.59 -0.02
C LEU A 24 2.70 3.79 0.93
N LEU A 25 3.83 4.37 1.35
CA LEU A 25 3.82 5.61 2.14
C LEU A 25 3.22 6.78 1.38
N LEU A 26 3.21 6.76 0.04
CA LEU A 26 2.55 7.78 -0.78
C LEU A 26 1.03 7.86 -0.51
N ASN A 27 0.38 6.77 -0.05
CA ASN A 27 -1.02 6.81 0.36
C ASN A 27 -1.24 7.77 1.55
N VAL A 28 -0.25 7.94 2.43
CA VAL A 28 -0.32 8.89 3.56
C VAL A 28 -0.45 10.33 3.07
N PHE A 29 0.19 10.65 1.95
CA PHE A 29 0.12 11.96 1.31
C PHE A 29 -1.14 12.13 0.46
N GLY A 30 -2.01 11.11 0.38
CA GLY A 30 -3.20 11.11 -0.47
C GLY A 30 -2.91 10.95 -1.96
N LEU A 31 -1.73 10.45 -2.32
CA LEU A 31 -1.38 10.13 -3.71
C LEU A 31 -1.94 8.76 -4.10
N PRO A 32 -2.18 8.50 -5.40
CA PRO A 32 -2.70 7.23 -5.90
C PRO A 32 -1.64 6.10 -5.87
N ALA A 33 -1.10 5.78 -4.70
CA ALA A 33 0.04 4.88 -4.54
C ALA A 33 -0.23 3.45 -5.03
N ASN A 34 -1.47 2.96 -4.87
CA ASN A 34 -1.86 1.61 -5.32
C ASN A 34 -1.73 1.47 -6.85
N TRP A 35 -1.94 2.56 -7.59
CA TRP A 35 -1.74 2.61 -9.04
C TRP A 35 -0.27 2.65 -9.42
N VAL A 36 0.54 3.42 -8.68
CA VAL A 36 2.00 3.45 -8.85
C VAL A 36 2.60 2.07 -8.57
N LEU A 37 2.14 1.38 -7.50
CA LEU A 37 2.52 0.01 -7.18
C LEU A 37 2.18 -0.94 -8.33
N LEU A 38 0.96 -0.88 -8.86
CA LEU A 38 0.54 -1.66 -10.03
C LEU A 38 1.46 -1.42 -11.24
N GLY A 39 1.78 -0.15 -11.53
CA GLY A 39 2.66 0.23 -12.63
C GLY A 39 4.08 -0.30 -12.46
N LEU A 40 4.66 -0.20 -11.26
CA LEU A 40 5.98 -0.74 -10.96
C LEU A 40 6.01 -2.26 -11.08
N VAL A 41 4.98 -2.95 -10.57
CA VAL A 41 4.84 -4.40 -10.71
C VAL A 41 4.73 -4.80 -12.20
N ALA A 42 4.11 -3.97 -13.04
CA ALA A 42 4.03 -4.21 -14.49
C ALA A 42 5.39 -4.04 -15.16
N LEU A 43 6.14 -2.99 -14.79
CA LEU A 43 7.51 -2.78 -15.25
C LEU A 43 8.42 -3.93 -14.85
N TRP A 44 8.26 -4.47 -13.65
CA TRP A 44 8.99 -5.66 -13.21
C TRP A 44 8.71 -6.87 -14.11
N LYS A 45 7.44 -7.12 -14.45
CA LYS A 45 7.05 -8.21 -15.36
C LYS A 45 7.62 -8.01 -16.78
N MET A 46 7.65 -6.77 -17.29
CA MET A 46 8.26 -6.46 -18.59
C MET A 46 9.77 -6.70 -18.58
N ALA A 47 10.46 -6.31 -17.52
CA ALA A 47 11.90 -6.54 -17.36
C ALA A 47 12.26 -8.02 -17.14
N HIS A 48 11.33 -8.83 -16.62
CA HIS A 48 11.52 -10.26 -16.35
C HIS A 48 10.38 -11.13 -16.93
N PRO A 49 10.35 -11.33 -18.26
CA PRO A 49 9.27 -12.07 -18.94
C PRO A 49 9.18 -13.56 -18.54
N ALA A 50 10.25 -14.14 -18.00
CA ALA A 50 10.33 -15.56 -17.63
C ALA A 50 9.50 -15.96 -16.39
N SER A 51 8.68 -15.04 -15.86
CA SER A 51 7.82 -15.28 -14.69
C SER A 51 6.39 -15.64 -15.12
N ASP A 52 6.14 -16.94 -15.35
CA ASP A 52 4.79 -17.51 -15.54
C ASP A 52 3.90 -17.36 -14.29
N ALA A 53 4.44 -16.84 -13.18
CA ALA A 53 3.73 -16.63 -11.93
C ALA A 53 2.66 -15.51 -11.98
N MET A 54 2.65 -14.64 -12.99
CA MET A 54 1.74 -13.47 -13.07
C MET A 54 0.72 -13.61 -14.21
N ASN A 55 -0.27 -14.47 -13.99
CA ASN A 55 -1.39 -14.72 -14.92
C ASN A 55 -2.36 -13.53 -15.05
N VAL A 56 -3.21 -13.53 -16.08
CA VAL A 56 -4.26 -12.50 -16.29
C VAL A 56 -5.12 -12.30 -15.04
N TRP A 57 -5.46 -13.37 -14.33
CA TRP A 57 -6.23 -13.31 -13.07
C TRP A 57 -5.54 -12.52 -11.95
N PHE A 58 -4.20 -12.55 -11.88
CA PHE A 58 -3.45 -11.73 -10.92
C PHE A 58 -3.66 -10.23 -11.20
N TRP A 59 -3.60 -9.84 -12.48
CA TRP A 59 -3.81 -8.45 -12.89
C TRP A 59 -5.23 -7.97 -12.64
N VAL A 60 -6.23 -8.81 -12.95
CA VAL A 60 -7.64 -8.51 -12.65
C VAL A 60 -7.84 -8.28 -11.15
N MET A 61 -7.28 -9.16 -10.31
CA MET A 61 -7.35 -9.03 -8.86
C MET A 61 -6.68 -7.75 -8.36
N MET A 62 -5.48 -7.43 -8.86
CA MET A 62 -4.74 -6.23 -8.45
C MET A 62 -5.47 -4.94 -8.84
N ILE A 63 -6.05 -4.88 -10.04
CA ILE A 63 -6.87 -3.75 -10.48
C ILE A 63 -8.13 -3.63 -9.61
N ALA A 64 -8.80 -4.75 -9.34
CA ALA A 64 -9.97 -4.77 -8.47
C ALA A 64 -9.64 -4.26 -7.06
N LEU A 65 -8.52 -4.70 -6.47
CA LEU A 65 -8.05 -4.21 -5.18
C LEU A 65 -7.71 -2.71 -5.23
N ALA A 66 -7.01 -2.24 -6.27
CA ALA A 66 -6.71 -0.82 -6.41
C ALA A 66 -8.00 0.03 -6.44
N LEU A 67 -8.99 -0.40 -7.22
CA LEU A 67 -10.31 0.25 -7.29
C LEU A 67 -11.05 0.20 -5.96
N VAL A 68 -11.02 -0.93 -5.25
CA VAL A 68 -11.61 -1.06 -3.91
C VAL A 68 -10.94 -0.10 -2.93
N GLY A 69 -9.61 0.03 -2.96
CA GLY A 69 -8.88 0.97 -2.11
C GLY A 69 -9.31 2.43 -2.33
N GLU A 70 -9.42 2.86 -3.60
CA GLU A 70 -9.92 4.19 -3.95
C GLU A 70 -11.39 4.38 -3.54
N ALA A 71 -12.23 3.38 -3.80
CA ALA A 71 -13.65 3.42 -3.44
C ALA A 71 -13.86 3.48 -1.93
N LEU A 72 -13.04 2.79 -1.13
CA LEU A 72 -13.08 2.85 0.32
C LEU A 72 -12.64 4.23 0.83
N GLU A 73 -11.59 4.82 0.26
CA GLU A 73 -11.13 6.15 0.66
C GLU A 73 -12.18 7.23 0.36
N LEU A 74 -12.77 7.21 -0.84
CA LEU A 74 -13.83 8.14 -1.24
C LEU A 74 -15.13 7.87 -0.47
N GLY A 75 -15.51 6.59 -0.33
CA GLY A 75 -16.71 6.17 0.39
C GLY A 75 -16.68 6.55 1.86
N MET A 76 -15.55 6.35 2.55
CA MET A 76 -15.41 6.72 3.96
C MET A 76 -15.47 8.24 4.15
N GLN A 77 -14.86 9.02 3.26
CA GLN A 77 -14.98 10.48 3.27
C GLN A 77 -16.44 10.93 3.09
N ILE A 78 -17.18 10.35 2.13
CA ILE A 78 -18.58 10.71 1.88
C ILE A 78 -19.50 10.28 3.04
N VAL A 79 -19.36 9.04 3.54
CA VAL A 79 -20.21 8.51 4.60
C VAL A 79 -20.03 9.30 5.90
N LYS A 80 -18.78 9.63 6.25
CA LYS A 80 -18.50 10.42 7.44
C LYS A 80 -18.89 11.89 7.25
N ALA A 81 -18.65 12.48 6.08
CA ALA A 81 -19.11 13.84 5.80
C ALA A 81 -20.64 13.96 5.93
N LYS A 82 -21.40 13.01 5.37
CA LYS A 82 -22.87 13.00 5.47
C LYS A 82 -23.37 12.77 6.90
N ARG A 83 -22.75 11.84 7.65
CA ARG A 83 -23.17 11.51 9.02
C ARG A 83 -22.98 12.67 10.00
N TYR A 84 -21.95 13.49 9.79
CA TYR A 84 -21.64 14.65 10.62
C TYR A 84 -22.16 15.96 10.02
N GLY A 85 -22.98 15.90 8.96
CA GLY A 85 -23.65 17.08 8.40
C GLY A 85 -22.71 18.08 7.70
N SER A 86 -21.53 17.66 7.26
CA SER A 86 -20.59 18.54 6.54
C SER A 86 -21.18 19.02 5.22
N SER A 87 -21.12 20.32 4.92
CA SER A 87 -21.57 20.82 3.63
C SER A 87 -20.55 20.49 2.53
N SER A 88 -20.99 20.49 1.27
CA SER A 88 -20.13 20.20 0.12
C SER A 88 -18.89 21.10 0.06
N SER A 89 -19.03 22.37 0.45
CA SER A 89 -17.91 23.30 0.51
C SER A 89 -16.98 23.04 1.69
N GLY A 90 -17.50 22.63 2.85
CA GLY A 90 -16.69 22.24 4.00
C GLY A 90 -15.85 21.00 3.70
N THR A 91 -16.43 20.02 3.00
CA THR A 91 -15.69 18.85 2.52
C THR A 91 -14.58 19.25 1.53
N PHE A 92 -14.87 20.14 0.58
CA PHE A 92 -13.86 20.63 -0.38
C PHE A 92 -12.74 21.42 0.32
N ALA A 93 -13.09 22.34 1.22
CA ALA A 93 -12.12 23.11 1.99
C ALA A 93 -11.28 22.21 2.90
N GLY A 94 -11.87 21.17 3.50
CA GLY A 94 -11.15 20.14 4.23
C GLY A 94 -10.17 19.36 3.33
N MET A 95 -10.56 19.00 2.10
CA MET A 95 -9.64 18.34 1.17
C MET A 95 -8.43 19.23 0.81
N ILE A 96 -8.66 20.52 0.52
CA ILE A 96 -7.58 21.48 0.25
C ILE A 96 -6.71 21.67 1.50
N GLY A 97 -7.34 21.82 2.67
CA GLY A 97 -6.65 21.93 3.95
C GLY A 97 -5.79 20.70 4.25
N ALA A 98 -6.28 19.50 3.93
CA ALA A 98 -5.53 18.25 4.09
C ALA A 98 -4.28 18.23 3.20
N ILE A 99 -4.40 18.63 1.93
CA ILE A 99 -3.25 18.69 1.01
C ILE A 99 -2.24 19.73 1.51
N ALA A 100 -2.70 20.94 1.83
CA ALA A 100 -1.84 22.01 2.33
C ALA A 100 -1.14 21.61 3.64
N GLY A 101 -1.89 21.06 4.59
CA GLY A 101 -1.36 20.59 5.87
C GLY A 101 -0.37 19.43 5.69
N ALA A 102 -0.66 18.48 4.81
CA ALA A 102 0.25 17.38 4.49
C ALA A 102 1.56 17.90 3.92
N ILE A 103 1.53 18.87 3.00
CA ILE A 103 2.74 19.47 2.40
C ILE A 103 3.53 20.26 3.44
N LEU A 104 2.86 21.08 4.26
CA LEU A 104 3.52 21.92 5.26
C LEU A 104 4.20 21.10 6.36
N LEU A 105 3.57 20.00 6.79
CA LEU A 105 4.11 19.13 7.83
C LEU A 105 4.86 17.90 7.28
N ALA A 106 4.93 17.71 5.96
CA ALA A 106 5.69 16.61 5.34
C ALA A 106 7.17 16.55 5.77
N PRO A 107 7.91 17.67 5.93
CA PRO A 107 9.31 17.63 6.35
C PRO A 107 9.51 17.09 7.78
N LEU A 108 8.45 17.03 8.59
CA LEU A 108 8.52 16.66 9.99
C LEU A 108 8.50 15.13 10.17
N PHE A 109 9.34 14.62 11.08
CA PHE A 109 9.41 13.20 11.46
C PHE A 109 9.52 12.22 10.26
N PHE A 110 10.40 12.50 9.30
CA PHE A 110 10.63 11.64 8.13
C PHE A 110 9.34 11.32 7.32
N GLY A 111 8.42 12.28 7.20
CA GLY A 111 7.17 12.12 6.47
C GLY A 111 5.96 11.74 7.33
N LEU A 112 6.14 11.36 8.60
CA LEU A 112 5.02 11.13 9.52
C LEU A 112 4.20 12.41 9.78
N GLY A 113 4.84 13.57 9.72
CA GLY A 113 4.16 14.85 9.84
C GLY A 113 3.13 15.08 8.73
N ALA A 114 3.26 14.45 7.56
CA ALA A 114 2.27 14.55 6.50
C ALA A 114 0.92 13.95 6.90
N LEU A 115 0.89 12.85 7.65
CA LEU A 115 -0.36 12.25 8.15
C LEU A 115 -1.04 13.22 9.12
N ILE A 116 -0.28 13.75 10.08
CA ILE A 116 -0.77 14.69 11.08
C ILE A 116 -1.28 15.95 10.38
N GLY A 117 -0.53 16.47 9.42
CA GLY A 117 -0.92 17.63 8.62
C GLY A 117 -2.13 17.38 7.74
N ALA A 118 -2.28 16.21 7.14
CA ALA A 118 -3.47 15.86 6.37
C ALA A 118 -4.73 15.83 7.26
N VAL A 119 -4.63 15.22 8.44
CA VAL A 119 -5.74 15.05 9.37
C VAL A 119 -6.11 16.40 10.03
N ALA A 120 -5.11 17.14 10.52
CA ALA A 120 -5.30 18.46 11.10
C ALA A 120 -5.77 19.48 10.06
N GLY A 121 -5.19 19.44 8.86
CA GLY A 121 -5.57 20.29 7.74
C GLY A 121 -7.00 20.02 7.24
N ALA A 122 -7.42 18.75 7.22
CA ALA A 122 -8.81 18.39 6.91
C ALA A 122 -9.79 18.98 7.91
N TRP A 123 -9.44 18.91 9.19
CA TRP A 123 -10.24 19.45 10.28
C TRP A 123 -10.30 20.98 10.23
N THR A 124 -9.16 21.67 10.16
CA THR A 124 -9.12 23.14 10.14
C THR A 124 -9.76 23.72 8.88
N GLY A 125 -9.51 23.13 7.71
CA GLY A 125 -10.10 23.57 6.45
C GLY A 125 -11.62 23.45 6.44
N CYS A 126 -12.15 22.32 6.92
CA CYS A 126 -13.60 22.14 7.06
C CYS A 126 -14.18 23.08 8.12
N PHE A 127 -13.55 23.20 9.28
CA PHE A 127 -14.02 24.04 10.38
C PHE A 127 -14.12 25.51 9.98
N ILE A 128 -13.05 26.08 9.40
CA ILE A 128 -13.02 27.48 8.96
C ILE A 128 -14.12 27.72 7.92
N MET A 129 -14.30 26.81 6.96
CA MET A 129 -15.30 26.98 5.91
C MET A 129 -16.73 26.93 6.43
N GLU A 130 -17.03 26.02 7.36
CA GLU A 130 -18.37 25.93 7.97
C GLU A 130 -18.65 27.12 8.90
N MET A 131 -17.62 27.68 9.54
CA MET A 131 -17.73 28.94 10.30
C MET A 131 -17.98 30.15 9.40
N LEU A 132 -17.28 30.24 8.26
CA LEU A 132 -17.52 31.29 7.26
C LEU A 132 -18.94 31.23 6.67
N LYS A 133 -19.57 30.05 6.68
CA LYS A 133 -20.98 29.87 6.32
C LYS A 133 -21.98 30.27 7.40
N GLY A 134 -21.52 30.72 8.57
CA GLY A 134 -22.36 31.16 9.67
C GLY A 134 -23.06 30.02 10.41
N ARG A 135 -22.56 28.78 10.31
CA ARG A 135 -23.10 27.66 11.09
C ARG A 135 -22.78 27.80 12.57
N PRO A 136 -23.58 27.25 13.48
CA PRO A 136 -23.25 27.26 14.90
C PRO A 136 -21.97 26.45 15.17
N LEU A 137 -21.20 26.87 16.18
CA LEU A 137 -19.90 26.29 16.53
C LEU A 137 -19.95 24.76 16.72
N GLY A 138 -20.99 24.26 17.38
CA GLY A 138 -21.17 22.82 17.60
C GLY A 138 -21.26 22.03 16.29
N GLU A 139 -22.12 22.47 15.36
CA GLU A 139 -22.26 21.82 14.05
C GLU A 139 -20.98 21.87 13.21
N ALA A 140 -20.25 22.99 13.26
CA ALA A 140 -19.00 23.13 12.53
C ALA A 140 -17.89 22.24 13.08
N LEU A 141 -17.82 22.06 14.42
CA LEU A 141 -16.89 21.13 15.05
C LEU A 141 -17.24 19.68 14.69
N ASP A 142 -18.52 19.30 14.76
CA ASP A 142 -18.97 17.96 14.38
C ASP A 142 -18.63 17.67 12.90
N ALA A 143 -18.91 18.62 12.00
CA ALA A 143 -18.56 18.50 10.59
C ALA A 143 -17.04 18.34 10.36
N ALA A 144 -16.23 19.13 11.07
CA ALA A 144 -14.77 19.06 11.00
C ALA A 144 -14.24 17.71 11.53
N PHE A 145 -14.80 17.18 12.61
CA PHE A 145 -14.50 15.83 13.10
C PHE A 145 -14.89 14.74 12.10
N GLY A 146 -16.03 14.90 11.43
CA GLY A 146 -16.45 14.03 10.33
C GLY A 146 -15.44 14.01 9.18
N ALA A 147 -14.96 15.18 8.74
CA ALA A 147 -13.95 15.31 7.69
C ALA A 147 -12.62 14.67 8.10
N MET A 148 -12.16 14.95 9.33
CA MET A 148 -10.96 14.38 9.92
C MET A 148 -11.00 12.84 9.96
N MET A 149 -12.09 12.29 10.50
CA MET A 149 -12.27 10.84 10.68
C MET A 149 -12.47 10.12 9.34
N GLY A 150 -13.17 10.77 8.40
CA GLY A 150 -13.32 10.28 7.03
C GLY A 150 -11.98 10.15 6.32
N ARG A 151 -11.11 11.16 6.47
CA ARG A 151 -9.75 11.14 5.91
C ARG A 151 -8.90 10.04 6.55
N PHE A 152 -8.84 10.00 7.88
CA PHE A 152 -8.01 9.02 8.60
C PHE A 152 -8.42 7.57 8.26
N LEU A 153 -9.70 7.24 8.39
CA LEU A 153 -10.18 5.89 8.13
C LEU A 153 -10.05 5.51 6.65
N GLY A 154 -10.31 6.46 5.73
CA GLY A 154 -10.11 6.25 4.30
C GLY A 154 -8.66 5.90 3.96
N THR A 155 -7.71 6.67 4.49
CA THR A 155 -6.27 6.40 4.30
C THR A 155 -5.85 5.07 4.92
N VAL A 156 -6.33 4.72 6.12
CA VAL A 156 -6.01 3.42 6.76
C VAL A 156 -6.55 2.25 5.93
N CYS A 157 -7.80 2.31 5.47
CA CYS A 157 -8.38 1.28 4.61
C CYS A 157 -7.61 1.13 3.30
N LYS A 158 -7.29 2.26 2.65
CA LYS A 158 -6.53 2.27 1.39
C LYS A 158 -5.11 1.72 1.55
N CYS A 159 -4.43 2.09 2.63
CA CYS A 159 -3.13 1.53 2.99
C CYS A 159 -3.22 0.02 3.27
N GLY A 160 -4.26 -0.45 3.95
CA GLY A 160 -4.47 -1.88 4.20
C GLY A 160 -4.65 -2.68 2.90
N VAL A 161 -5.44 -2.16 1.97
CA VAL A 161 -5.62 -2.76 0.63
C VAL A 161 -4.31 -2.74 -0.16
N GLY A 162 -3.57 -1.63 -0.13
CA GLY A 162 -2.25 -1.53 -0.74
C GLY A 162 -1.23 -2.51 -0.13
N GLY A 163 -1.29 -2.75 1.18
CA GLY A 163 -0.49 -3.76 1.87
C GLY A 163 -0.81 -5.17 1.40
N ALA A 164 -2.10 -5.49 1.17
CA ALA A 164 -2.50 -6.76 0.56
C ALA A 164 -1.96 -6.91 -0.87
N MET A 165 -2.02 -5.83 -1.67
CA MET A 165 -1.43 -5.81 -3.03
C MET A 165 0.09 -6.04 -2.98
N LEU A 166 0.80 -5.41 -2.03
CA LEU A 166 2.23 -5.63 -1.83
C LEU A 166 2.53 -7.07 -1.43
N ALA A 167 1.78 -7.65 -0.49
CA ALA A 167 1.98 -9.04 -0.07
C ALA A 167 1.78 -10.03 -1.23
N LEU A 168 0.73 -9.80 -2.04
CA LEU A 168 0.50 -10.60 -3.25
C LEU A 168 1.63 -10.43 -4.27
N ALA A 169 2.07 -9.21 -4.54
CA ALA A 169 3.19 -8.95 -5.44
C ALA A 169 4.49 -9.59 -4.93
N ALA A 170 4.82 -9.41 -3.64
CA ALA A 170 5.99 -9.99 -3.00
C ALA A 170 6.00 -11.52 -3.09
N SER A 171 4.85 -12.18 -2.88
CA SER A 171 4.74 -13.65 -2.99
C SER A 171 5.05 -14.19 -4.40
N ARG A 172 4.88 -13.36 -5.44
CA ARG A 172 5.13 -13.72 -6.84
C ARG A 172 6.50 -13.27 -7.34
N ILE A 173 7.05 -12.21 -6.75
CA ILE A 173 8.37 -11.66 -7.09
C ILE A 173 9.48 -12.40 -6.35
N TRP A 174 9.22 -12.86 -5.11
CA TRP A 174 10.21 -13.59 -4.34
C TRP A 174 10.60 -14.88 -5.06
N PRO A 175 11.91 -15.13 -5.30
CA PRO A 175 12.35 -16.36 -5.93
C PRO A 175 11.92 -17.54 -5.05
N GLN A 176 11.02 -18.37 -5.59
CA GLN A 176 10.67 -19.64 -4.97
C GLN A 176 11.94 -20.49 -4.96
N VAL A 177 12.39 -20.90 -3.77
CA VAL A 177 13.50 -21.85 -3.65
C VAL A 177 13.09 -23.10 -4.43
N PRO A 178 13.86 -23.56 -5.44
CA PRO A 178 13.55 -24.80 -6.13
C PRO A 178 13.41 -25.91 -5.09
N ALA A 179 12.24 -26.57 -5.03
CA ALA A 179 11.96 -27.63 -4.08
C ALA A 179 12.76 -28.93 -4.34
N GLN A 180 13.89 -28.87 -5.03
CA GLN A 180 14.65 -30.03 -5.48
C GLN A 180 16.16 -29.80 -5.32
N THR A 181 16.68 -29.97 -4.10
CA THR A 181 18.09 -30.37 -3.88
C THR A 181 18.28 -31.29 -2.67
N LEU A 182 17.23 -31.93 -2.15
CA LEU A 182 17.45 -33.17 -1.41
C LEU A 182 17.55 -34.28 -2.46
N PRO A 183 18.69 -34.98 -2.59
CA PRO A 183 18.74 -36.17 -3.41
C PRO A 183 17.64 -37.08 -2.86
N VAL A 184 16.62 -37.33 -3.67
CA VAL A 184 15.71 -38.45 -3.44
C VAL A 184 16.62 -39.66 -3.57
N ALA A 185 17.09 -40.18 -2.42
CA ALA A 185 17.81 -41.43 -2.37
C ALA A 185 16.84 -42.50 -2.85
N SER A 186 16.81 -42.72 -4.16
CA SER A 186 15.92 -43.68 -4.80
C SER A 186 16.34 -45.12 -4.54
N ASP A 187 17.52 -45.33 -3.93
CA ASP A 187 18.03 -46.64 -3.56
C ASP A 187 18.47 -46.68 -2.08
N PRO A 188 17.77 -47.44 -1.21
CA PRO A 188 18.22 -47.71 0.16
C PRO A 188 19.62 -48.32 0.21
N LEU A 189 20.01 -49.02 -0.86
CA LEU A 189 21.31 -49.67 -0.98
C LEU A 189 22.48 -48.68 -1.08
N GLN A 190 22.27 -47.52 -1.72
CA GLN A 190 23.31 -46.49 -1.81
C GLN A 190 23.56 -45.80 -0.46
N LEU A 191 22.53 -45.68 0.37
CA LEU A 191 22.67 -45.15 1.73
C LEU A 191 23.48 -46.11 2.62
N VAL A 192 23.25 -47.41 2.49
CA VAL A 192 24.00 -48.45 3.21
C VAL A 192 25.45 -48.52 2.73
N LEU A 193 25.70 -48.47 1.42
CA LEU A 193 27.06 -48.47 0.87
C LEU A 193 27.85 -47.21 1.25
N ALA A 194 27.21 -46.04 1.30
CA ALA A 194 27.85 -44.80 1.74
C ALA A 194 28.20 -44.81 3.24
N LEU A 195 27.35 -45.42 4.08
CA LEU A 195 27.61 -45.58 5.50
C LEU A 195 28.70 -46.62 5.79
N ILE A 196 28.80 -47.69 4.99
CA ILE A 196 29.83 -48.73 5.14
C ILE A 196 31.18 -48.23 4.58
N GLY A 197 31.18 -47.49 3.47
CA GLY A 197 32.39 -46.96 2.85
C GLY A 197 33.04 -45.80 3.63
N GLY A 198 32.31 -45.13 4.52
CA GLY A 198 32.82 -44.07 5.38
C GLY A 198 33.43 -44.53 6.71
N VAL A 199 33.48 -45.84 6.98
CA VAL A 199 33.97 -46.42 8.25
C VAL A 199 35.26 -47.26 8.05
N CYS A 200 35.95 -47.12 6.91
CA CYS A 200 37.30 -47.64 6.73
C CYS A 200 38.31 -46.52 6.48
#